data_AF-A0A952VQ84-F1
#
_entry.id   AF-A0A952VQ84-F1
#
_cell.length_a   1.000
_cell.length_b   1.000
_cell.length_c   1.000
_cell.angle_alpha   90.00
_cell.angle_beta   90.00
_cell.angle_gamma   90.00
#
_symmetry.space_group_name_H-M   'P 1'
#
loop_
_entity.id
_entity.type
_entity.pdbx_description
1 polymer ?
#
loop_
_entity_poly.entity_id
_entity_poly.type
_entity_poly.pdbx_seq_one_letter_code
_entity_poly.pdbx_strand_id
1 'polypeptide(L)'
;MTLWLGLLPIQNDSVLAIDGTTGVPRQQPKHASPYVGSAMAVLAALQQAAVLPPEGTREADRVIQAVIQLQSVFAKGADPSIQAFAQRALADKHGEQAAPALEQFRAGGWTADVLEALADADFKASPDEREKLAMGLRQFNLSVDDFRRFMQLVRDGRSALMAQGLAFEEVYTRHRNTMPGATR
;
A
#
# COMPACT_ATOMS: atom_id res chain seq x y z
N MET A 1 -62.54 -31.22 3.15
CA MET A 1 -62.96 -30.28 2.10
C MET A 1 -61.80 -30.19 1.10
N THR A 2 -61.97 -30.84 -0.06
CA THR A 2 -61.35 -30.53 -1.38
C THR A 2 -59.81 -30.56 -1.49
N LEU A 3 -59.12 -31.20 -2.44
CA LEU A 3 -59.31 -32.30 -3.41
C LEU A 3 -57.93 -32.35 -4.16
N TRP A 4 -57.32 -33.54 -4.30
CA TRP A 4 -56.60 -34.07 -5.50
C TRP A 4 -55.15 -33.62 -5.78
N LEU A 5 -54.13 -34.52 -5.86
CA LEU A 5 -53.81 -35.60 -6.84
C LEU A 5 -53.35 -35.11 -8.22
N GLY A 6 -52.13 -35.52 -8.61
CA GLY A 6 -51.59 -35.40 -9.97
C GLY A 6 -50.07 -35.23 -9.96
N LEU A 7 -49.27 -36.29 -9.78
CA LEU A 7 -48.65 -37.11 -10.83
C LEU A 7 -47.71 -36.33 -11.77
N LEU A 8 -46.42 -36.64 -11.68
CA LEU A 8 -45.38 -36.30 -12.67
C LEU A 8 -45.77 -36.81 -14.08
N PRO A 9 -45.18 -36.20 -15.12
CA PRO A 9 -44.26 -37.03 -15.90
C PRO A 9 -42.90 -36.37 -16.15
N ILE A 10 -41.88 -37.23 -16.16
CA ILE A 10 -40.61 -37.04 -16.83
C ILE A 10 -40.90 -36.85 -18.33
N GLN A 11 -40.44 -35.77 -18.92
CA GLN A 11 -40.13 -35.73 -20.35
C GLN A 11 -38.72 -35.22 -20.55
N ASN A 12 -37.92 -36.17 -21.00
CA ASN A 12 -36.55 -36.07 -21.42
C ASN A 12 -36.60 -35.66 -22.90
N ASP A 13 -36.36 -34.40 -23.23
CA ASP A 13 -36.09 -33.97 -24.60
C ASP A 13 -34.68 -33.38 -24.64
N SER A 14 -33.74 -34.25 -25.01
CA SER A 14 -32.43 -33.84 -25.48
C SER A 14 -32.60 -33.25 -26.87
N VAL A 15 -32.49 -31.93 -26.99
CA VAL A 15 -32.15 -31.31 -28.27
C VAL A 15 -30.77 -30.68 -28.13
N LEU A 16 -29.81 -31.38 -28.72
CA LEU A 16 -28.51 -30.87 -29.12
C LEU A 16 -28.69 -29.56 -29.92
N ALA A 17 -28.35 -28.44 -29.30
CA ALA A 17 -27.88 -27.25 -30.00
C ALA A 17 -26.43 -27.03 -29.59
N ILE A 18 -25.55 -27.74 -30.28
CA ILE A 18 -24.14 -27.38 -30.44
C ILE A 18 -24.11 -26.09 -31.27
N ASP A 19 -24.11 -24.94 -30.60
CA ASP A 19 -23.64 -23.71 -31.24
C ASP A 19 -22.34 -23.28 -30.54
N GLY A 20 -21.27 -23.47 -31.29
CA GLY A 20 -19.92 -23.14 -30.89
C GLY A 20 -19.75 -21.64 -30.80
N THR A 21 -19.81 -21.11 -29.59
CA THR A 21 -19.08 -19.87 -29.28
C THR A 21 -18.51 -20.03 -27.90
N THR A 22 -17.24 -20.43 -27.83
CA THR A 22 -16.41 -20.30 -26.64
C THR A 22 -16.38 -18.83 -26.22
N GLY A 23 -17.35 -18.43 -25.40
CA GLY A 23 -17.27 -17.23 -24.60
C GLY A 23 -16.19 -17.44 -23.55
N VAL A 24 -14.92 -17.28 -23.95
CA VAL A 24 -13.85 -17.01 -22.98
C VAL A 24 -14.35 -15.81 -22.18
N PRO A 25 -14.47 -15.91 -20.84
CA PRO A 25 -14.79 -14.74 -20.05
C PRO A 25 -13.76 -13.67 -20.42
N ARG A 26 -14.22 -12.57 -21.02
CA ARG A 26 -13.38 -11.38 -21.20
C ARG A 26 -12.95 -10.99 -19.80
N GLN A 27 -11.75 -11.41 -19.39
CA GLN A 27 -11.09 -10.85 -18.24
C GLN A 27 -10.98 -9.36 -18.57
N GLN A 28 -11.86 -8.55 -17.97
CA GLN A 28 -11.63 -7.12 -17.91
C GLN A 28 -10.17 -6.95 -17.47
N PRO A 29 -9.38 -6.09 -18.14
CA PRO A 29 -8.02 -5.85 -17.69
C PRO A 29 -8.12 -5.49 -16.21
N LYS A 30 -7.63 -6.39 -15.33
CA LYS A 30 -7.65 -6.15 -13.89
C LYS A 30 -6.97 -4.81 -13.71
N HIS A 31 -7.72 -3.78 -13.33
CA HIS A 31 -7.12 -2.50 -13.00
C HIS A 31 -6.09 -2.78 -11.91
N ALA A 32 -4.82 -2.61 -12.26
CA ALA A 32 -3.74 -2.92 -11.35
C ALA A 32 -3.91 -2.05 -10.09
N SER A 33 -3.79 -2.68 -8.92
CA SER A 33 -4.07 -2.02 -7.65
C SER A 33 -3.15 -0.80 -7.48
N PRO A 34 -3.69 0.40 -7.17
CA PRO A 34 -2.88 1.60 -6.98
C PRO A 34 -1.84 1.42 -5.85
N TYR A 35 -2.15 0.60 -4.85
CA TYR A 35 -1.26 0.20 -3.76
C TYR A 35 0.00 -0.53 -4.22
N VAL A 36 -0.09 -1.32 -5.29
CA VAL A 36 1.08 -2.03 -5.84
C VAL A 36 1.99 -1.03 -6.54
N GLY A 37 1.41 -0.15 -7.36
CA GLY A 37 2.18 0.86 -8.07
C GLY A 37 2.86 1.88 -7.14
N SER A 38 2.21 2.28 -6.06
CA SER A 38 2.83 3.15 -5.05
C SER A 38 3.95 2.45 -4.28
N ALA A 39 3.78 1.20 -3.86
CA ALA A 39 4.87 0.41 -3.27
C ALA A 39 6.07 0.25 -4.21
N MET A 40 5.84 -0.04 -5.50
CA MET A 40 6.90 -0.12 -6.50
C MET A 40 7.61 1.23 -6.70
N ALA A 41 6.86 2.34 -6.70
CA ALA A 41 7.44 3.68 -6.81
C ALA A 41 8.34 4.04 -5.62
N VAL A 42 8.00 3.60 -4.40
CA VAL A 42 8.87 3.74 -3.23
C VAL A 42 10.19 3.00 -3.44
N LEU A 43 10.12 1.72 -3.81
CA LEU A 43 11.31 0.90 -4.03
C LEU A 43 12.19 1.50 -5.15
N ALA A 44 11.58 1.97 -6.24
CA ALA A 44 12.32 2.60 -7.34
C ALA A 44 13.00 3.91 -6.93
N ALA A 45 12.34 4.75 -6.11
CA ALA A 45 12.94 5.97 -5.58
C ALA A 45 14.14 5.68 -4.66
N LEU A 46 14.02 4.68 -3.77
CA LEU A 46 15.11 4.25 -2.89
C LEU A 46 16.26 3.58 -3.66
N GLN A 47 15.95 2.84 -4.73
CA GLN A 47 16.94 2.27 -5.63
C GLN A 47 17.73 3.37 -6.34
N GLN A 48 17.05 4.39 -6.88
CA GLN A 48 17.69 5.53 -7.53
C GLN A 48 18.56 6.33 -6.56
N ALA A 49 18.17 6.40 -5.29
CA ALA A 49 18.96 7.01 -4.23
C ALA A 49 20.17 6.16 -3.80
N ALA A 50 20.29 4.93 -4.31
CA ALA A 50 21.33 3.96 -3.95
C ALA A 50 21.40 3.64 -2.44
N VAL A 51 20.25 3.62 -1.76
CA VAL A 51 20.16 3.33 -0.31
C VAL A 51 19.57 1.96 0.00
N LEU A 52 19.09 1.23 -1.01
CA LEU A 52 18.59 -0.12 -0.80
C LEU A 52 19.73 -1.11 -0.49
N PRO A 53 19.47 -2.10 0.38
CA PRO A 53 20.40 -3.22 0.56
C PRO A 53 20.59 -3.98 -0.76
N PRO A 54 21.69 -4.73 -0.93
CA PRO A 54 21.93 -5.49 -2.15
C PRO A 54 20.79 -6.45 -2.47
N GLU A 55 20.42 -6.52 -3.75
CA GLU A 55 19.37 -7.42 -4.24
C GLU A 55 19.70 -8.89 -3.91
N GLY A 56 18.66 -9.71 -3.68
CA GLY A 56 18.82 -11.12 -3.33
C GLY A 56 19.28 -11.38 -1.88
N THR A 57 19.48 -10.32 -1.08
CA THR A 57 19.73 -10.47 0.35
C THR A 57 18.42 -10.57 1.14
N ARG A 58 18.47 -11.24 2.30
CA ARG A 58 17.34 -11.28 3.24
C ARG A 58 16.91 -9.88 3.70
N GLU A 59 17.82 -8.91 3.66
CA GLU A 59 17.51 -7.54 4.02
C GLU A 59 16.68 -6.85 2.95
N ALA A 60 16.99 -7.06 1.67
CA ALA A 60 16.16 -6.58 0.55
C ALA A 60 14.74 -7.16 0.62
N ASP A 61 14.61 -8.46 0.89
CA ASP A 61 13.30 -9.11 1.07
C ASP A 61 12.49 -8.46 2.21
N ARG A 62 13.15 -8.17 3.34
CA ARG A 62 12.52 -7.48 4.48
C ARG A 62 12.07 -6.08 4.12
N VAL A 63 12.84 -5.32 3.34
CA VAL A 63 12.43 -3.97 2.90
C VAL A 63 11.20 -4.05 2.02
N ILE A 64 11.16 -4.98 1.06
CA ILE A 64 9.99 -5.19 0.18
C ILE A 64 8.75 -5.53 1.02
N GLN A 65 8.88 -6.44 1.98
CA GLN A 65 7.79 -6.81 2.88
C GLN A 65 7.33 -5.62 3.73
N ALA A 66 8.27 -4.86 4.30
CA ALA A 66 7.96 -3.70 5.13
C ALA A 66 7.17 -2.64 4.35
N VAL A 67 7.58 -2.31 3.12
CA VAL A 67 6.88 -1.33 2.26
C VAL A 67 5.40 -1.72 2.08
N ILE A 68 5.13 -3.00 1.79
CA ILE A 68 3.78 -3.50 1.50
C ILE A 68 2.94 -3.61 2.78
N GLN A 69 3.52 -4.16 3.85
CA GLN A 69 2.81 -4.39 5.10
C GLN A 69 2.53 -3.06 5.83
N LEU A 70 3.50 -2.14 5.88
CA LEU A 70 3.29 -0.83 6.50
C LEU A 70 2.26 -0.01 5.74
N GLN A 71 2.23 -0.11 4.41
CA GLN A 71 1.14 0.50 3.63
C GLN A 71 -0.22 -0.03 4.09
N SER A 72 -0.33 -1.34 4.32
CA SER A 72 -1.57 -1.95 4.80
C SER A 72 -1.91 -1.51 6.22
N VAL A 73 -0.92 -1.43 7.13
CA VAL A 73 -1.08 -0.94 8.51
C VAL A 73 -1.68 0.45 8.51
N PHE A 74 -1.06 1.40 7.80
CA PHE A 74 -1.50 2.79 7.84
C PHE A 74 -2.79 3.02 7.04
N ALA A 75 -2.98 2.31 5.92
CA ALA A 75 -4.15 2.54 5.06
C ALA A 75 -5.41 1.88 5.60
N LYS A 76 -5.30 0.72 6.26
CA LYS A 76 -6.44 -0.13 6.66
C LYS A 76 -6.48 -0.45 8.14
N GLY A 77 -5.42 -0.21 8.90
CA GLY A 77 -5.36 -0.51 10.32
C GLY A 77 -6.36 0.32 11.11
N ALA A 78 -7.09 -0.33 12.01
CA ALA A 78 -8.04 0.32 12.91
C ALA A 78 -7.42 0.69 14.27
N ASP A 79 -6.14 0.38 14.49
CA ASP A 79 -5.46 0.67 15.76
C ASP A 79 -5.39 2.19 16.01
N PRO A 80 -5.94 2.70 17.12
CA PRO A 80 -5.98 4.13 17.39
C PRO A 80 -4.60 4.77 17.50
N SER A 81 -3.58 4.02 17.94
CA SER A 81 -2.22 4.54 18.10
C SER A 81 -1.54 4.74 16.74
N ILE A 82 -1.76 3.80 15.80
CA ILE A 82 -1.30 3.94 14.41
C ILE A 82 -1.94 5.17 13.75
N GLN A 83 -3.26 5.33 13.91
CA GLN A 83 -3.99 6.45 13.32
C GLN A 83 -3.58 7.79 13.93
N ALA A 84 -3.45 7.86 15.27
CA ALA A 84 -3.00 9.07 15.95
C ALA A 84 -1.57 9.46 15.53
N PHE A 85 -0.67 8.48 15.39
CA PHE A 85 0.69 8.73 14.91
C PHE A 85 0.71 9.30 13.50
N ALA A 86 -0.03 8.69 12.55
CA ALA A 86 -0.08 9.17 11.17
C ALA A 86 -0.72 10.56 11.06
N GLN A 87 -1.79 10.82 11.80
CA GLN A 87 -2.44 12.13 11.84
C GLN A 87 -1.49 13.20 12.39
N ARG A 88 -0.79 12.92 13.49
CA ARG A 88 0.20 13.84 14.05
C ARG A 88 1.35 14.09 13.08
N ALA A 89 1.90 13.03 12.49
CA ALA A 89 2.99 13.12 11.52
C ALA A 89 2.64 14.06 10.34
N LEU A 90 1.44 13.90 9.79
CA LEU A 90 0.96 14.74 8.69
C LEU A 90 0.63 16.16 9.15
N ALA A 91 0.03 16.33 10.34
CA ALA A 91 -0.26 17.64 10.90
C ALA A 91 1.02 18.45 11.14
N ASP A 92 2.07 17.82 11.67
CA ASP A 92 3.37 18.45 11.95
C ASP A 92 4.05 18.95 10.66
N LYS A 93 3.81 18.29 9.51
CA LYS A 93 4.44 18.63 8.23
C LYS A 93 3.59 19.54 7.35
N HIS A 94 2.26 19.36 7.35
CA HIS A 94 1.36 19.94 6.36
C HIS A 94 0.23 20.81 6.94
N GLY A 95 0.08 20.85 8.27
CA GLY A 95 -0.97 21.63 8.93
C GLY A 95 -2.37 21.26 8.40
N GLU A 96 -3.05 22.24 7.80
CA GLU A 96 -4.40 22.07 7.25
C GLU A 96 -4.48 21.03 6.11
N GLN A 97 -3.37 20.75 5.41
CA GLN A 97 -3.32 19.77 4.33
C GLN A 97 -3.13 18.32 4.82
N ALA A 98 -3.08 18.09 6.14
CA ALA A 98 -2.87 16.76 6.72
C ALA A 98 -4.01 15.77 6.40
N ALA A 99 -5.27 16.21 6.48
CA ALA A 99 -6.42 15.35 6.21
C ALA A 99 -6.51 14.95 4.72
N PRO A 100 -6.40 15.89 3.75
CA PRO A 100 -6.30 15.54 2.33
C PRO A 100 -5.16 14.56 2.01
N ALA A 101 -3.97 14.76 2.58
CA ALA A 101 -2.82 13.87 2.36
C ALA A 101 -3.09 12.45 2.87
N LEU A 102 -3.75 12.30 4.02
CA LEU A 102 -4.13 11.00 4.57
C LEU A 102 -5.20 10.30 3.74
N GLU A 103 -6.18 11.04 3.20
CA GLU A 103 -7.21 10.51 2.30
C GLU A 103 -6.61 10.01 0.98
N GLN A 104 -5.72 10.79 0.37
CA GLN A 104 -4.99 10.38 -0.82
C GLN A 104 -4.20 9.10 -0.58
N PHE A 105 -3.51 9.02 0.56
CA PHE A 105 -2.80 7.80 0.95
C PHE A 105 -3.71 6.60 1.11
N ARG A 106 -4.86 6.77 1.77
CA ARG A 106 -5.85 5.69 1.94
C ARG A 106 -6.44 5.26 0.60
N ALA A 107 -6.59 6.15 -0.38
CA ALA A 107 -7.13 5.81 -1.70
C ALA A 107 -6.08 5.18 -2.65
N GLY A 108 -4.83 5.66 -2.61
CA GLY A 108 -3.81 5.38 -3.63
C GLY A 108 -2.57 4.62 -3.13
N GLY A 109 -2.42 4.41 -1.83
CA GLY A 109 -1.19 3.93 -1.20
C GLY A 109 -0.18 5.05 -1.00
N TRP A 110 1.11 4.72 -0.92
CA TRP A 110 2.16 5.68 -0.59
C TRP A 110 2.13 6.98 -1.41
N THR A 111 2.47 8.09 -0.76
CA THR A 111 2.81 9.37 -1.37
C THR A 111 4.13 9.85 -0.78
N ALA A 112 4.85 10.72 -1.49
CA ALA A 112 6.08 11.31 -0.96
C ALA A 112 5.83 12.05 0.36
N ASP A 113 4.76 12.85 0.41
CA ASP A 113 4.34 13.59 1.61
C ASP A 113 4.17 12.67 2.83
N VAL A 114 3.45 11.56 2.68
CA VAL A 114 3.19 10.64 3.79
C VAL A 114 4.47 9.92 4.21
N LEU A 115 5.31 9.50 3.25
CA LEU A 115 6.59 8.86 3.56
C LEU A 115 7.49 9.79 4.36
N GLU A 116 7.64 11.04 3.90
CA GLU A 116 8.47 12.02 4.59
C GLU A 116 7.89 12.42 5.94
N ALA A 117 6.57 12.63 6.05
CA ALA A 117 5.90 12.95 7.32
C ALA A 117 6.13 11.86 8.36
N LEU A 118 5.91 10.59 8.00
CA LEU A 118 6.12 9.46 8.91
C LEU A 118 7.60 9.33 9.28
N ALA A 119 8.51 9.56 8.34
CA ALA A 119 9.94 9.49 8.58
C ALA A 119 10.44 10.60 9.52
N ASP A 120 9.92 11.82 9.37
CA ASP A 120 10.21 12.95 10.27
C ASP A 120 9.58 12.73 11.66
N ALA A 121 8.38 12.13 11.72
CA ALA A 121 7.71 11.80 12.97
C ALA A 121 8.41 10.65 13.74
N ASP A 122 8.88 9.60 13.06
CA ASP A 122 9.63 8.51 13.70
C ASP A 122 10.93 9.03 14.32
N PHE A 123 11.61 9.96 13.67
CA PHE A 123 12.84 10.56 14.21
C PHE A 123 12.56 11.30 15.54
N LYS A 124 11.39 11.91 15.68
CA LYS A 124 10.96 12.67 16.86
C LYS A 124 10.20 11.83 17.90
N ALA A 125 9.85 10.58 17.58
CA ALA A 125 8.99 9.74 18.41
C ALA A 125 9.65 9.40 19.76
N SER A 126 8.90 9.66 20.85
CA SER A 126 9.31 9.31 22.21
C SER A 126 9.26 7.79 22.46
N PRO A 127 9.94 7.27 23.51
CA PRO A 127 9.86 5.85 23.86
C PRO A 127 8.42 5.35 24.05
N ASP A 128 7.58 6.11 24.76
CA ASP A 128 6.18 5.77 25.01
C ASP A 128 5.36 5.66 23.72
N GLU A 129 5.63 6.55 22.75
CA GLU A 129 4.94 6.51 21.47
C GLU A 129 5.40 5.31 20.63
N ARG A 130 6.68 4.96 20.68
CA ARG A 130 7.22 3.75 20.03
C ARG A 130 6.60 2.48 20.61
N GLU A 131 6.37 2.44 21.92
CA GLU A 131 5.69 1.31 22.57
C GLU A 131 4.24 1.16 22.07
N LYS A 132 3.51 2.27 21.97
CA LYS A 132 2.14 2.28 21.41
C LYS A 132 2.11 1.84 19.96
N LEU A 133 3.04 2.31 19.13
CA LEU A 133 3.21 1.85 17.76
C LEU A 133 3.47 0.34 17.69
N ALA A 134 4.28 -0.21 18.61
CA ALA A 134 4.59 -1.64 18.65
C ALA A 134 3.32 -2.50 18.77
N MET A 135 2.35 -2.06 19.56
CA MET A 135 1.10 -2.80 19.75
C MET A 135 0.28 -2.87 18.46
N GLY A 136 0.16 -1.76 17.73
CA GLY A 136 -0.56 -1.71 16.45
C GLY A 136 0.16 -2.48 15.34
N LEU A 137 1.49 -2.37 15.25
CA LEU A 137 2.31 -3.04 14.23
C LEU A 137 2.27 -4.57 14.36
N ARG A 138 2.23 -5.10 15.59
CA ARG A 138 2.16 -6.55 15.84
C ARG A 138 0.94 -7.22 15.23
N GLN A 139 -0.17 -6.50 15.06
CA GLN A 139 -1.38 -7.03 14.41
C GLN A 139 -1.14 -7.40 12.93
N PHE A 140 -0.07 -6.87 12.33
CA PHE A 140 0.31 -7.08 10.93
C PHE A 140 1.63 -7.86 10.79
N ASN A 141 2.10 -8.50 11.87
CA ASN A 141 3.40 -9.20 11.94
C ASN A 141 4.61 -8.28 11.69
N LEU A 142 4.49 -7.00 12.04
CA LEU A 142 5.59 -6.03 11.95
C LEU A 142 6.14 -5.69 13.33
N SER A 143 7.45 -5.49 13.41
CA SER A 143 8.11 -4.92 14.58
C SER A 143 8.28 -3.41 14.45
N VAL A 144 8.53 -2.72 15.57
CA VAL A 144 8.95 -1.31 15.56
C VAL A 144 10.26 -1.14 14.81
N ASP A 145 11.16 -2.12 14.88
CA ASP A 145 12.44 -2.04 14.17
C ASP A 145 12.27 -2.13 12.65
N ASP A 146 11.30 -2.90 12.15
CA ASP A 146 10.97 -2.92 10.72
C ASP A 146 10.46 -1.54 10.25
N PHE A 147 9.55 -0.94 11.04
CA PHE A 147 9.07 0.42 10.80
C PHE A 147 10.22 1.43 10.80
N ARG A 148 11.06 1.42 11.83
CA ARG A 148 12.19 2.35 11.98
C ARG A 148 13.22 2.20 10.87
N ARG A 149 13.55 0.97 10.48
CA ARG A 149 14.49 0.71 9.38
C ARG A 149 13.93 1.24 8.07
N PHE A 150 12.65 1.04 7.80
CA PHE A 150 12.03 1.60 6.61
C PHE A 150 12.00 3.13 6.63
N MET A 151 11.64 3.76 7.76
CA MET A 151 11.69 5.22 7.89
C MET A 151 13.11 5.78 7.77
N GLN A 152 14.12 5.05 8.26
CA GLN A 152 15.52 5.41 8.06
C GLN A 152 15.90 5.39 6.58
N LEU A 153 15.52 4.36 5.82
CA LEU A 153 15.75 4.31 4.38
C LEU A 153 15.12 5.48 3.63
N VAL A 154 13.92 5.92 4.03
CA VAL A 154 13.28 7.11 3.46
C VAL A 154 14.12 8.38 3.74
N ARG A 155 14.61 8.56 4.97
CA ARG A 155 15.48 9.71 5.31
C ARG A 155 16.80 9.67 4.55
N ASP A 156 17.44 8.50 4.48
CA ASP A 156 18.69 8.30 3.75
C ASP A 156 18.48 8.56 2.25
N GLY A 157 17.38 8.06 1.69
CA GLY A 157 17.00 8.29 0.30
C GLY A 157 16.78 9.76 -0.01
N ARG A 158 16.07 10.49 0.86
CA ARG A 158 15.89 11.94 0.75
C ARG A 158 17.24 12.67 0.78
N SER A 159 18.10 12.32 1.72
CA SER A 159 19.44 12.93 1.84
C SER A 159 20.32 12.66 0.63
N ALA A 160 20.33 11.42 0.12
CA ALA A 160 21.13 11.01 -1.02
C ALA A 160 20.66 11.66 -2.34
N LEU A 161 19.35 11.80 -2.54
CA LEU A 161 18.79 12.51 -3.70
C LEU A 161 19.06 14.02 -3.60
N MET A 162 18.93 14.62 -2.42
CA MET A 162 19.22 16.03 -2.22
C MET A 162 20.70 16.35 -2.53
N ALA A 163 21.63 15.47 -2.17
CA ALA A 163 23.04 15.59 -2.53
C ALA A 163 23.28 15.54 -4.06
N GLN A 164 22.33 14.98 -4.82
CA GLN A 164 22.33 14.95 -6.29
C GLN A 164 21.52 16.10 -6.91
N GLY A 165 21.00 17.03 -6.09
CA GLY A 165 20.14 18.13 -6.56
C GLY A 165 18.73 17.70 -6.94
N LEU A 166 18.25 16.56 -6.45
CA LEU A 166 16.93 16.02 -6.72
C LEU A 166 16.06 16.05 -5.45
N ALA A 167 14.78 16.41 -5.60
CA ALA A 167 13.80 16.26 -4.53
C ALA A 167 13.21 14.84 -4.50
N PHE A 168 13.00 14.28 -3.31
CA PHE A 168 12.43 12.93 -3.16
C PHE A 168 11.02 12.84 -3.78
N GLU A 169 10.19 13.87 -3.59
CA GLU A 169 8.86 13.98 -4.17
C GLU A 169 8.86 13.89 -5.70
N GLU A 170 9.75 14.63 -6.37
CA GLU A 170 9.85 14.62 -7.83
C GLU A 170 10.26 13.24 -8.36
N VAL A 171 11.22 12.61 -7.69
CA VAL A 171 11.70 11.26 -8.05
C VAL A 171 10.60 10.22 -7.83
N TYR A 172 9.95 10.25 -6.66
CA TYR A 172 8.83 9.37 -6.36
C TYR A 172 7.70 9.51 -7.38
N THR A 173 7.27 10.75 -7.65
CA THR A 173 6.17 11.05 -8.59
C THR A 173 6.50 10.58 -10.00
N ARG A 174 7.74 10.80 -10.47
CA ARG A 174 8.20 10.32 -11.76
C ARG A 174 8.06 8.80 -11.87
N HIS A 175 8.55 8.05 -10.88
CA HIS A 175 8.40 6.59 -10.85
C HIS A 175 6.92 6.21 -10.79
N ARG A 176 6.15 6.81 -9.89
CA ARG A 176 4.72 6.51 -9.68
C ARG A 176 3.89 6.61 -10.96
N ASN A 177 4.17 7.60 -11.80
CA ASN A 177 3.48 7.83 -13.08
C ASN A 177 3.76 6.73 -14.13
N THR A 178 4.85 5.99 -13.97
CA THR A 178 5.18 4.83 -14.84
C THR A 178 4.67 3.50 -14.28
N MET A 179 4.21 3.48 -13.03
CA MET A 179 3.80 2.27 -12.33
C MET A 179 2.30 1.96 -12.50
N PRO A 180 1.90 0.69 -12.33
CA PRO A 180 0.50 0.30 -12.48
C PRO A 180 -0.44 1.06 -11.52
N GLY A 181 -1.69 1.27 -11.93
CA GLY A 181 -2.68 1.95 -11.11
C GLY A 181 -2.38 3.42 -10.84
N ALA A 182 -1.50 4.07 -11.61
CA ALA A 182 -1.33 5.52 -11.58
C ALA A 182 -2.62 6.21 -12.05
N THR A 183 -3.09 7.20 -11.29
CA THR A 183 -4.16 8.09 -11.73
C THR A 183 -3.58 8.95 -12.85
N ARG A 184 -4.02 8.72 -14.08
CA ARG A 184 -3.75 9.62 -15.21
C ARG A 184 -4.66 10.83 -15.16
#